data_AF-A0A527YV56-F1
#
_entry.id   AF-A0A527YV56-F1
#
_cell.length_a   1.000
_cell.length_b   1.000
_cell.length_c   1.000
_cell.angle_alpha   90.00
_cell.angle_beta   90.00
_cell.angle_gamma   90.00
#
_symmetry.space_group_name_H-M   'P 1'
#
loop_
_entity.id
_entity.type
_entity.pdbx_description
1 polymer ?
#
loop_
_entity_poly.entity_id
_entity_poly.type
_entity_poly.pdbx_seq_one_letter_code
_entity_poly.pdbx_strand_id
1 'polypeptide(L)' 'LADETNALIENNKRIVERSRTQVGNLAHSLKTPLAVLINEGRALGGAKGQLIAEQAASMQKQVDHYLQRARVAAQRD' A
#
# COMPACT_ATOMS: atom_id res chain seq x y z
N LEU A 1 -31.29 -12.82 17.31
CA LEU A 1 -29.95 -13.45 17.29
C LEU A 1 -29.42 -13.57 15.87
N ALA A 2 -30.06 -14.32 14.97
CA ALA A 2 -29.63 -14.44 13.57
C ALA A 2 -29.55 -13.08 12.84
N ASP A 3 -30.53 -12.19 13.04
CA ASP A 3 -30.56 -10.87 12.39
C ASP A 3 -29.45 -9.93 12.90
N GLU A 4 -29.12 -10.02 14.18
CA GLU A 4 -28.05 -9.23 14.80
C GLU A 4 -26.67 -9.70 14.32
N THR A 5 -26.47 -11.03 14.21
CA THR A 5 -25.26 -11.58 13.60
C THR A 5 -25.14 -11.21 12.12
N ASN A 6 -26.24 -11.21 11.36
CA ASN A 6 -26.25 -10.79 9.97
C ASN A 6 -25.89 -9.30 9.82
N ALA A 7 -26.42 -8.44 10.70
CA ALA A 7 -26.08 -7.02 10.72
C ALA A 7 -24.60 -6.77 11.05
N LEU A 8 -24.01 -7.55 11.97
CA LEU A 8 -22.58 -7.49 12.28
C LEU A 8 -21.70 -7.92 11.11
N ILE A 9 -22.08 -9.01 10.42
CA ILE A 9 -21.37 -9.48 9.22
C ILE A 9 -21.39 -8.40 8.12
N GLU A 10 -22.56 -7.80 7.86
CA GLU A 10 -22.68 -6.76 6.85
C GLU A 10 -21.88 -5.50 7.21
N ASN A 11 -21.87 -5.13 8.50
CA ASN A 11 -21.03 -4.02 8.95
C ASN A 11 -19.54 -4.31 8.76
N ASN A 12 -19.09 -5.52 9.12
CA ASN A 12 -17.71 -5.94 8.92
C ASN A 12 -17.31 -5.94 7.44
N LYS A 13 -18.18 -6.42 6.54
CA LYS A 13 -17.95 -6.34 5.09
C LYS A 13 -17.72 -4.91 4.62
N ARG A 14 -18.59 -3.97 5.03
CA ARG A 14 -18.42 -2.55 4.68
C ARG A 14 -17.14 -1.94 5.22
N ILE A 15 -16.74 -2.29 6.45
CA ILE A 15 -15.48 -1.82 7.04
C ILE A 15 -14.27 -2.34 6.25
N VAL A 16 -14.30 -3.63 5.88
CA VAL A 16 -13.24 -4.26 5.09
C VAL A 16 -13.11 -3.60 3.71
N GLU A 17 -14.23 -3.37 3.00
CA GLU A 17 -14.22 -2.72 1.68
C GLU A 17 -13.66 -1.29 1.71
N ARG A 18 -14.03 -0.51 2.74
CA ARG A 18 -13.49 0.84 2.93
C ARG A 18 -11.98 0.80 3.21
N SER A 19 -11.54 -0.11 4.07
CA SER A 19 -10.13 -0.30 4.39
C SER A 19 -9.31 -0.67 3.14
N ARG A 20 -9.85 -1.55 2.27
CA ARG A 20 -9.23 -1.92 0.99
C ARG A 20 -9.03 -0.70 0.08
N THR A 21 -10.07 0.12 -0.06
CA THR A 21 -10.02 1.35 -0.86
C THR A 21 -8.96 2.32 -0.32
N GLN A 22 -8.90 2.51 1.00
CA GLN A 22 -7.93 3.42 1.61
C GLN A 22 -6.48 2.95 1.42
N VAL A 23 -6.21 1.65 1.56
CA VAL A 23 -4.87 1.09 1.31
C VAL A 23 -4.46 1.26 -0.16
N GLY A 24 -5.39 1.03 -1.10
CA GLY A 24 -5.16 1.29 -2.52
C GLY A 24 -4.79 2.75 -2.82
N ASN A 25 -5.54 3.69 -2.24
CA ASN A 25 -5.29 5.12 -2.39
C ASN A 25 -3.95 5.54 -1.79
N LEU A 26 -3.59 5.02 -0.61
CA LEU A 26 -2.31 5.29 0.04
C LEU A 26 -1.13 4.79 -0.79
N ALA A 27 -1.22 3.58 -1.33
CA ALA A 27 -0.16 3.05 -2.18
C ALA A 27 0.01 3.86 -3.47
N HIS A 28 -1.12 4.32 -4.05
CA HIS A 28 -1.08 5.21 -5.21
C HIS A 28 -0.41 6.56 -4.86
N SER A 29 -0.76 7.16 -3.73
CA SER A 29 -0.18 8.45 -3.31
C SER A 29 1.31 8.36 -2.98
N LEU A 30 1.81 7.18 -2.55
CA LEU A 30 3.24 6.95 -2.29
C LEU A 30 4.05 6.62 -3.55
N LYS A 31 3.43 6.06 -4.60
CA LYS A 31 4.16 5.60 -5.79
C LYS A 31 4.91 6.73 -6.50
N THR A 32 4.23 7.86 -6.71
CA THR A 32 4.79 9.03 -7.39
C THR A 32 5.94 9.69 -6.60
N PRO A 33 5.79 10.07 -5.32
CA PRO A 33 6.90 10.68 -4.57
C PRO A 33 8.10 9.73 -4.41
N LEU A 34 7.88 8.42 -4.27
CA LEU A 34 8.98 7.45 -4.25
C LEU A 34 9.72 7.37 -5.59
N ALA A 35 8.99 7.39 -6.71
CA ALA A 35 9.61 7.45 -8.04
C ALA A 35 10.44 8.71 -8.23
N VAL A 36 9.94 9.86 -7.76
CA VAL A 36 10.69 11.12 -7.74
C VAL A 36 11.97 10.97 -6.91
N LEU A 37 11.89 10.47 -5.68
CA LEU A 37 13.07 10.28 -4.82
C LEU A 37 14.11 9.33 -5.42
N ILE A 38 13.68 8.26 -6.09
CA ILE A 38 14.60 7.35 -6.80
C ILE A 38 15.34 8.10 -7.92
N ASN A 39 14.63 8.90 -8.72
CA ASN A 39 15.22 9.64 -9.82
C ASN A 39 16.17 10.74 -9.31
N GLU A 40 15.75 11.52 -8.31
CA GLU A 40 16.59 12.55 -7.69
C GLU A 40 17.82 11.96 -7.01
N GLY A 41 17.69 10.82 -6.32
CA GLY A 41 18.82 10.10 -5.73
C GLY A 41 19.84 9.66 -6.80
N ARG A 42 19.37 9.16 -7.94
CA ARG A 42 20.24 8.80 -9.08
C ARG A 42 20.92 10.03 -9.68
N ALA A 43 20.19 11.13 -9.85
CA ALA A 43 20.71 12.38 -10.39
C ALA A 43 21.77 13.02 -9.47
N LEU A 44 21.55 12.96 -8.15
CA LEU A 44 22.50 13.43 -7.14
C LEU A 44 23.83 12.67 -7.20
N GLY A 45 23.77 11.35 -7.44
CA GLY A 45 24.94 10.48 -7.53
C GLY A 45 25.73 10.37 -6.22
N GLY A 46 26.89 9.72 -6.31
CA GLY A 46 27.75 9.43 -5.16
C GLY A 46 27.08 8.57 -4.08
N ALA A 47 27.75 8.41 -2.94
CA ALA A 47 27.27 7.54 -1.86
C ALA A 47 25.92 7.99 -1.28
N LYS A 48 25.67 9.30 -1.19
CA LYS A 48 24.42 9.86 -0.66
C LYS A 48 23.25 9.64 -1.61
N GLY A 49 23.42 9.91 -2.91
CA GLY A 49 22.38 9.69 -3.90
C GLY A 49 22.00 8.22 -4.02
N GLN A 50 22.99 7.33 -3.97
CA GLN A 50 22.77 5.90 -3.98
C GLN A 50 21.98 5.41 -2.75
N LEU A 51 22.35 5.87 -1.55
CA LEU A 51 21.60 5.57 -0.33
C LEU A 51 20.12 5.99 -0.43
N ILE A 52 19.86 7.21 -0.93
CA ILE A 52 18.49 7.72 -1.09
C ILE A 52 17.69 6.85 -2.06
N ALA A 53 18.27 6.53 -3.23
CA ALA A 53 17.61 5.71 -4.24
C ALA A 53 17.31 4.29 -3.72
N GLU A 54 18.24 3.70 -2.97
CA GLU A 54 18.06 2.37 -2.37
C GLU A 54 16.97 2.36 -1.30
N GLN A 55 16.92 3.37 -0.42
CA GLN A 55 15.85 3.48 0.58
C GLN A 55 14.48 3.68 -0.06
N ALA A 56 14.36 4.58 -1.05
CA ALA A 56 13.11 4.80 -1.75
C ALA A 56 12.64 3.55 -2.53
N ALA A 57 13.57 2.80 -3.13
CA ALA A 57 13.27 1.51 -3.77
C ALA A 57 12.83 0.44 -2.77
N SER A 58 13.43 0.41 -1.57
CA SER A 58 13.00 -0.49 -0.49
C SER A 58 11.57 -0.17 -0.02
N MET A 59 11.24 1.12 0.16
CA MET A 59 9.89 1.56 0.50
C MET A 59 8.88 1.16 -0.58
N GLN A 60 9.21 1.32 -1.86
CA GLN A 60 8.34 0.91 -2.96
C GLN A 60 8.03 -0.59 -2.93
N LYS A 61 9.06 -1.43 -2.70
CA LYS A 61 8.87 -2.89 -2.56
C LYS A 61 7.97 -3.25 -1.39
N GLN A 62 8.10 -2.57 -0.25
CA GLN A 62 7.24 -2.81 0.91
C GLN A 62 5.78 -2.45 0.61
N VAL A 63 5.54 -1.29 -0.02
CA VAL A 63 4.19 -0.86 -0.44
C VAL A 63 3.56 -1.89 -1.39
N ASP A 64 4.30 -2.33 -2.40
CA ASP A 64 3.83 -3.34 -3.36
C ASP A 64 3.53 -4.68 -2.67
N HIS A 65 4.35 -5.10 -1.71
CA HIS A 65 4.12 -6.31 -0.93
C HIS A 65 2.82 -6.24 -0.10
N TYR A 66 2.59 -5.13 0.62
CA TYR A 66 1.37 -4.96 1.41
C TYR A 66 0.12 -4.87 0.53
N LEU A 67 0.21 -4.21 -0.62
CA LEU A 67 -0.88 -4.19 -1.61
C LEU A 67 -1.20 -5.60 -2.11
N GLN A 68 -0.19 -6.39 -2.44
CA GLN A 68 -0.40 -7.75 -2.92
C GLN A 68 -1.07 -8.61 -1.85
N ARG A 69 -0.64 -8.49 -0.58
CA ARG A 69 -1.31 -9.18 0.54
C ARG A 69 -2.76 -8.74 0.71
N ALA A 70 -3.04 -7.45 0.62
CA ALA A 70 -4.40 -6.92 0.71
C ALA A 70 -5.31 -7.45 -0.41
N ARG A 71 -4.78 -7.59 -1.64
CA ARG A 71 -5.50 -8.17 -2.79
C ARG A 71 -5.77 -9.67 -2.63
N VAL A 72 -4.77 -10.45 -2.19
CA VAL A 72 -4.93 -11.90 -2.01
C VAL A 72 -5.92 -12.22 -0.90
N ALA A 73 -5.93 -11.44 0.19
CA ALA A 73 -6.95 -11.56 1.23
C ALA A 73 -8.35 -11.24 0.69
N ALA A 74 -8.47 -10.32 -0.28
CA ALA A 74 -9.74 -9.95 -0.90
C ALA A 74 -10.30 -10.95 -1.92
N GLN A 75 -9.45 -11.77 -2.53
CA GLN A 75 -9.88 -12.82 -3.47
C GLN A 75 -10.31 -14.12 -2.78
N ARG A 76 -10.11 -14.23 -1.47
CA ARG A 76 -10.41 -15.42 -0.66
C ARG A 76 -11.74 -15.33 0.10
N ASP A 77 -12.46 -14.22 -0.05
CA ASP A 77 -13.82 -14.00 0.47
C ASP A 77 -14.87 -14.19 -0.65
#